data_AF-A0A2E4W8T0-F1
#
_entry.id   AF-A0A2E4W8T0-F1
#
_cell.length_a   1.000
_cell.length_b   1.000
_cell.length_c   1.000
_cell.angle_alpha   90.00
_cell.angle_beta   90.00
_cell.angle_gamma   90.00
#
_symmetry.space_group_name_H-M   'P 1'
#
loop_
_entity.id
_entity.type
_entity.pdbx_description
1 polymer ?
#
loop_
_entity_poly.entity_id
_entity_poly.type
_entity_poly.pdbx_seq_one_letter_code
_entity_poly.pdbx_strand_id
1 'polypeptide(L)' 'MNVERNAPCPCGSGKKYKKCCMAKDGPLSTRTAMVLFALLMLGGVIGIIVSMTNAREGSTANRIWSPEHGHWHDVR' A
#
# COMPACT_ATOMS: atom_id res chain seq x y z
N MET A 1 44.52 2.00 5.34
CA MET A 1 44.20 1.27 4.10
C MET A 1 42.86 1.78 3.57
N ASN A 2 42.85 2.48 2.44
CA ASN A 2 41.60 2.92 1.79
C ASN A 2 41.14 1.82 0.84
N VAL A 3 40.17 1.02 1.25
CA VAL A 3 39.56 0.00 0.39
C VAL A 3 38.55 0.68 -0.53
N GLU A 4 38.75 0.56 -1.85
CA GLU A 4 37.85 1.15 -2.84
C GLU A 4 36.46 0.48 -2.81
N ARG A 5 35.39 1.27 -2.97
CA ARG A 5 34.01 0.77 -2.86
C ARG A 5 33.69 -0.38 -3.82
N ASN A 6 34.25 -0.39 -5.02
CA ASN A 6 33.99 -1.43 -6.01
C ASN A 6 35.00 -2.58 -5.98
N ALA A 7 36.11 -2.45 -5.24
CA ALA A 7 37.13 -3.49 -5.13
C ALA A 7 36.60 -4.75 -4.39
N PRO A 8 37.24 -5.91 -4.59
CA PRO A 8 36.98 -7.11 -3.81
C PRO A 8 37.13 -6.84 -2.32
N CYS A 9 36.19 -7.34 -1.53
CA CYS A 9 36.20 -7.11 -0.09
C CYS A 9 37.31 -7.92 0.59
N PRO A 10 38.15 -7.30 1.44
CA PRO A 10 39.27 -7.98 2.09
C PRO A 10 38.87 -9.05 3.12
N CYS A 11 37.57 -9.19 3.44
CA CYS A 11 37.08 -10.25 4.33
C CYS A 11 37.02 -11.65 3.68
N GLY A 12 37.44 -11.80 2.43
CA GLY A 12 37.45 -13.08 1.71
C GLY A 12 36.09 -13.49 1.13
N SER A 13 35.06 -12.64 1.21
CA SER A 13 33.72 -12.99 0.71
C SER A 13 33.58 -13.04 -0.83
N GLY A 14 34.58 -12.57 -1.57
CA GLY A 14 34.52 -12.43 -3.04
C GLY A 14 33.55 -11.36 -3.55
N LYS A 15 32.81 -10.68 -2.66
CA LYS A 15 31.85 -9.62 -3.01
C LYS A 15 32.54 -8.25 -3.09
N LYS A 16 31.97 -7.30 -3.84
CA LYS A 16 32.42 -5.89 -3.83
C LYS A 16 32.31 -5.31 -2.42
N TYR A 17 33.29 -4.50 -2.00
CA TYR A 17 33.33 -3.92 -0.65
C TYR A 17 32.03 -3.21 -0.26
N LYS A 18 31.45 -2.40 -1.17
CA LYS A 18 30.16 -1.70 -0.99
C LYS A 18 28.94 -2.60 -0.76
N LYS A 19 29.03 -3.89 -1.14
CA LYS A 19 27.96 -4.88 -0.98
C LYS A 19 28.25 -5.90 0.15
N CYS A 20 29.35 -5.73 0.87
CA CYS A 20 29.78 -6.63 1.94
C CYS A 20 29.97 -5.83 3.23
N CYS A 21 31.21 -5.62 3.68
CA CYS A 21 31.49 -4.97 4.97
C CYS A 21 31.04 -3.50 5.06
N MET A 22 30.84 -2.81 3.94
CA MET A 22 30.39 -1.41 3.91
C MET A 22 28.86 -1.26 3.80
N ALA A 23 28.12 -2.34 3.57
CA ALA A 23 26.66 -2.30 3.48
C ALA A 23 25.98 -2.23 4.87
N LYS A 24 26.62 -1.60 5.87
CA LYS A 24 26.16 -1.70 7.26
C LYS A 24 24.85 -0.97 7.54
N ASP A 25 24.59 0.21 6.98
CA ASP A 25 23.31 0.90 7.19
C ASP A 25 22.97 1.73 5.95
N GLY A 26 22.45 1.08 4.92
CA GLY A 26 21.87 1.80 3.77
C GLY A 26 20.44 2.23 4.09
N PRO A 27 19.97 3.40 3.60
CA PRO A 27 18.54 3.70 3.65
C PRO A 27 17.78 2.54 3.01
N LEU A 28 16.56 2.29 3.52
CA LEU A 28 15.70 1.18 3.13
C LEU A 28 15.83 0.92 1.62
N SER A 29 16.29 -0.28 1.24
CA SER A 29 16.55 -0.63 -0.16
C SER A 29 15.41 -0.14 -1.04
N THR A 30 15.71 0.54 -2.15
CA THR A 30 14.70 1.11 -3.06
C THR A 30 13.64 0.08 -3.43
N ARG A 31 14.01 -1.20 -3.55
CA ARG A 31 13.09 -2.31 -3.79
C ARG A 31 12.13 -2.54 -2.62
N THR A 32 12.64 -2.52 -1.39
CA THR A 32 11.82 -2.63 -0.17
C THR A 32 10.89 -1.42 -0.04
N ALA A 33 11.40 -0.20 -0.28
CA ALA A 33 10.58 1.01 -0.29
C ALA A 33 9.44 0.92 -1.34
N MET A 34 9.74 0.52 -2.57
CA MET A 34 8.73 0.32 -3.62
C MET A 34 7.66 -0.71 -3.22
N VAL A 35 8.05 -1.83 -2.59
CA VAL A 35 7.09 -2.84 -2.12
C VAL A 35 6.17 -2.25 -1.04
N LEU A 36 6.71 -1.51 -0.06
CA LEU A 36 5.89 -0.89 0.98
C LEU A 36 4.92 0.16 0.41
N PHE A 37 5.39 1.00 -0.53
CA PHE A 37 4.53 1.96 -1.22
C PHE A 37 3.44 1.26 -2.04
N ALA A 38 3.77 0.18 -2.76
CA ALA A 38 2.79 -0.59 -3.52
C ALA A 38 1.71 -1.20 -2.60
N LEU A 39 2.11 -1.77 -1.46
CA LEU A 39 1.18 -2.32 -0.46
C LEU A 39 0.27 -1.24 0.14
N LEU A 40 0.81 -0.05 0.44
CA LEU A 40 0.01 1.09 0.93
C LEU A 40 -1.01 1.57 -0.11
N MET A 41 -0.60 1.68 -1.39
CA MET A 41 -1.51 2.10 -2.47
C MET A 41 -2.59 1.05 -2.73
N LEU A 42 -2.23 -0.24 -2.76
CA LEU A 42 -3.19 -1.34 -2.88
C LEU A 42 -4.18 -1.35 -1.70
N GLY A 43 -3.69 -1.23 -0.46
CA GLY A 43 -4.54 -1.15 0.73
C GLY A 43 -5.48 0.06 0.69
N GLY A 44 -4.99 1.22 0.26
CA GLY A 44 -5.81 2.42 0.08
C GLY A 44 -6.90 2.24 -0.97
N VAL A 45 -6.56 1.69 -2.14
CA VAL A 45 -7.53 1.41 -3.21
C VAL A 45 -8.58 0.39 -2.76
N ILE A 46 -8.16 -0.69 -2.08
CA ILE A 46 -9.08 -1.68 -1.50
C ILE A 46 -10.02 -1.01 -0.48
N GLY A 47 -9.49 -0.14 0.39
CA GLY A 47 -10.29 0.61 1.35
C GLY A 47 -11.34 1.52 0.70
N ILE A 48 -10.99 2.20 -0.39
CA ILE A 48 -11.93 3.03 -1.18
C ILE A 48 -13.03 2.15 -1.78
N ILE A 49 -12.67 1.05 -2.43
CA ILE A 49 -13.64 0.13 -3.04
C ILE A 49 -14.61 -0.40 -1.99
N VAL A 50 -14.09 -0.88 -0.85
CA VAL A 50 -14.90 -1.38 0.27
C VAL A 50 -15.83 -0.28 0.80
N SER A 51 -15.34 0.96 0.94
CA SER A 51 -16.20 2.09 1.34
C SER A 51 -17.34 2.33 0.34
N MET A 52 -17.03 2.32 -0.96
CA MET A 52 -18.05 2.48 -2.02
C MET A 52 -19.06 1.33 -2.07
N THR A 53 -18.66 0.10 -1.75
CA THR A 53 -19.59 -1.04 -1.72
C THR A 53 -20.49 -1.03 -0.48
N ASN A 54 -19.96 -0.67 0.70
CA ASN A 54 -20.77 -0.55 1.92
C ASN A 54 -21.79 0.60 1.83
N ALA A 55 -21.45 1.69 1.11
CA ALA A 55 -22.38 2.80 0.89
C ALA A 55 -23.64 2.42 0.10
N ARG A 56 -23.62 1.30 -0.65
CA ARG A 56 -24.76 0.85 -1.46
C ARG A 56 -25.83 0.09 -0.69
N GLU A 57 -25.52 -0.48 0.48
CA GLU A 57 -26.54 -1.13 1.31
C GLU A 57 -27.64 -0.14 1.73
N GLY A 58 -27.29 1.14 1.93
CA GLY A 58 -28.26 2.20 2.22
C GLY A 58 -29.12 2.67 1.03
N SER A 59 -28.81 2.26 -0.21
CA SER A 59 -29.57 2.69 -1.41
C SER A 59 -30.50 1.62 -1.98
N THR A 60 -30.54 0.44 -1.38
CA THR A 60 -31.47 -0.65 -1.77
C THR A 60 -32.74 -0.69 -0.93
N ALA A 61 -32.95 0.30 -0.04
CA ALA A 61 -34.25 0.52 0.57
C ALA A 61 -35.23 0.86 -0.56
N ASN A 62 -36.04 -0.12 -0.94
CA ASN A 62 -37.06 -0.03 -1.97
C ASN A 62 -38.11 0.97 -1.48
N ARG A 63 -37.88 2.27 -1.75
CA ARG A 63 -38.68 3.36 -1.21
C ARG A 63 -39.72 3.81 -2.23
N ILE A 64 -40.96 3.92 -1.79
CA ILE A 64 -42.09 4.40 -2.60
C ILE A 64 -42.46 5.81 -2.12
N TRP A 65 -42.78 6.69 -3.07
CA TRP A 65 -43.26 8.05 -2.80
C TRP A 65 -44.77 8.06 -2.58
N SER A 66 -45.21 8.63 -1.46
CA SER A 66 -46.62 8.78 -1.10
C SER A 66 -47.09 10.22 -1.33
N PRO A 67 -47.84 10.52 -2.42
CA PRO A 67 -48.36 11.87 -2.70
C PRO A 67 -49.30 12.41 -1.60
N GLU A 68 -49.88 11.54 -0.78
CA GLU A 68 -50.78 11.86 0.33
C GLU A 68 -50.10 12.51 1.54
N HIS A 69 -48.82 12.18 1.81
CA HIS A 69 -48.10 12.67 3.01
C HIS A 69 -46.73 13.29 2.68
N GLY A 70 -46.37 13.44 1.40
CA GLY A 70 -45.19 14.21 0.97
C GLY A 70 -43.85 13.69 1.49
N HIS A 71 -43.74 12.39 1.77
CA HIS A 71 -42.47 11.76 2.18
C HIS A 71 -42.30 10.37 1.59
N TRP A 72 -41.07 9.85 1.69
CA TRP A 72 -40.70 8.50 1.24
C TRP A 72 -40.95 7.48 2.35
N HIS A 73 -41.50 6.33 1.99
CA HIS A 73 -41.64 5.18 2.89
C HIS A 73 -40.74 4.03 2.46
N ASP A 74 -40.20 3.28 3.42
CA ASP A 74 -39.49 2.02 3.18
C ASP A 74 -40.49 0.86 3.00
N VAL A 75 -40.36 0.10 1.91
CA VAL A 75 -41.10 -1.14 1.71
C VAL A 75 -40.33 -2.28 2.38
N ARG A 76 -40.86 -2.80 3.49
CA ARG A 76 -40.38 -4.01 4.17
C ARG A 76 -41.20 -5.22 3.77
#